data_AF-A0A7X9A421-F1
#
_entry.id   AF-A0A7X9A421-F1
#
_cell.length_a   1.000
_cell.length_b   1.000
_cell.length_c   1.000
_cell.angle_alpha   90.00
_cell.angle_beta   90.00
_cell.angle_gamma   90.00
#
_symmetry.space_group_name_H-M   'P 1'
#
loop_
_entity.id
_entity.type
_entity.pdbx_description
1 polymer ?
#
loop_
_entity_poly.entity_id
_entity_poly.type
_entity_poly.pdbx_seq_one_letter_code
_entity_poly.pdbx_strand_id
1 'polypeptide(L)'
;MFDFLQDYLILYLLFINIISFLQMAWDKRQSKRGGWRIKEKNLFLTALLGGAIGAYGGMKFFRHKTRHNSFKYGLPILIVLNIGCIAILLGN
;
A
#
# COMPACT_ATOMS: atom_id res chain seq x y z
N MET A 1 17.83 -12.81 -18.19
CA MET A 1 17.89 -12.90 -16.70
C MET A 1 17.28 -11.65 -16.09
N PHE A 2 17.72 -10.46 -16.49
CA PHE A 2 17.15 -9.18 -16.04
C PHE A 2 15.65 -9.03 -16.37
N ASP A 3 15.21 -9.40 -17.58
CA ASP A 3 13.79 -9.26 -17.97
C ASP A 3 12.85 -10.13 -17.11
N PHE A 4 13.22 -11.40 -16.85
CA PHE A 4 12.45 -12.28 -15.98
C PHE A 4 12.30 -11.69 -14.56
N LEU A 5 13.39 -11.18 -13.97
CA LEU A 5 13.35 -10.57 -12.63
C LEU A 5 12.45 -9.33 -12.60
N GLN A 6 12.46 -8.53 -13.67
CA GLN A 6 11.61 -7.36 -13.81
C GLN A 6 10.12 -7.75 -13.91
N ASP A 7 9.78 -8.77 -14.68
CA ASP A 7 8.41 -9.30 -14.77
C ASP A 7 7.90 -9.82 -13.42
N TYR A 8 8.73 -10.57 -12.69
CA TYR A 8 8.40 -11.03 -11.34
C TYR A 8 8.20 -9.88 -10.36
N LEU A 9 9.03 -8.83 -10.44
CA LEU A 9 8.91 -7.65 -9.58
C LEU A 9 7.60 -6.90 -9.86
N ILE A 10 7.24 -6.72 -11.13
CA ILE A 10 5.98 -6.06 -11.52
C ILE A 10 4.79 -6.87 -11.01
N LEU A 11 4.80 -8.19 -11.18
CA LEU A 11 3.73 -9.07 -10.71
C LEU A 11 3.58 -9.00 -9.18
N TYR A 12 4.72 -9.04 -8.46
CA TYR A 12 4.76 -8.87 -7.01
C TYR A 12 4.17 -7.54 -6.57
N LEU A 13 4.59 -6.43 -7.21
CA LEU A 13 4.10 -5.08 -6.92
C LEU A 13 2.59 -4.97 -7.18
N LEU A 14 2.08 -5.55 -8.27
CA LEU A 14 0.65 -5.62 -8.54
C LEU A 14 -0.09 -6.34 -7.41
N PHE A 15 0.41 -7.49 -7.01
CA PHE A 15 -0.22 -8.32 -5.98
C PHE A 15 -0.26 -7.64 -4.61
N ILE A 16 0.86 -7.06 -4.16
CA ILE A 16 0.93 -6.37 -2.86
C ILE A 16 0.07 -5.09 -2.85
N ASN A 17 -0.07 -4.40 -3.99
CA ASN A 17 -0.99 -3.26 -4.11
C ASN A 17 -2.45 -3.71 -4.04
N ILE A 18 -2.83 -4.83 -4.64
CA ILE A 18 -4.18 -5.39 -4.49
C ILE A 18 -4.45 -5.79 -3.03
N ILE A 19 -3.51 -6.48 -2.37
CA ILE A 19 -3.64 -6.88 -0.97
C ILE A 19 -3.83 -5.65 -0.06
N SER A 20 -2.99 -4.63 -0.21
CA SER A 20 -3.06 -3.42 0.62
C SER A 20 -4.37 -2.65 0.42
N PHE A 21 -4.89 -2.60 -0.82
CA PHE A 21 -6.22 -2.05 -1.11
C PHE A 21 -7.33 -2.84 -0.42
N LEU A 22 -7.29 -4.18 -0.50
CA LEU A 22 -8.27 -5.05 0.14
C LEU A 22 -8.21 -4.96 1.67
N GLN A 23 -7.02 -4.83 2.26
CA GLN A 23 -6.87 -4.60 3.69
C GLN A 23 -7.57 -3.30 4.12
N MET A 24 -7.45 -2.23 3.34
CA MET A 24 -8.14 -0.98 3.62
C MET A 24 -9.68 -1.13 3.49
N ALA A 25 -10.14 -1.88 2.48
CA ALA A 25 -11.56 -2.22 2.32
C ALA A 25 -12.10 -3.02 3.52
N TRP A 26 -11.33 -4.01 3.97
CA TRP A 26 -11.65 -4.85 5.11
C TRP A 26 -11.72 -4.04 6.41
N ASP A 27 -10.71 -3.19 6.67
CA ASP A 27 -10.70 -2.33 7.84
C ASP A 27 -11.91 -1.38 7.87
N LYS A 28 -12.32 -0.85 6.71
CA LYS A 28 -13.55 -0.06 6.58
C LYS A 28 -14.79 -0.89 6.91
N ARG A 29 -14.92 -2.10 6.37
CA ARG A 29 -16.07 -3.00 6.65
C ARG A 29 -16.16 -3.33 8.14
N GLN A 30 -15.04 -3.67 8.76
CA GLN A 30 -14.98 -3.98 10.20
C GLN A 30 -15.33 -2.76 11.05
N SER A 31 -14.93 -1.55 10.64
CA SER A 31 -15.31 -0.31 11.33
C SER A 31 -16.82 -0.07 11.38
N LYS A 32 -17.57 -0.52 10.37
CA LYS A 32 -19.03 -0.42 10.31
C LYS A 32 -19.76 -1.53 11.08
N ARG A 33 -19.17 -2.73 11.13
CA ARG A 33 -19.75 -3.93 11.75
C ARG A 33 -19.36 -4.13 13.22
N GLY A 34 -18.55 -3.23 13.78
CA GLY A 34 -18.00 -3.38 15.14
C GLY A 34 -16.99 -4.52 15.27
N GLY A 35 -16.46 -5.04 14.15
CA GLY A 35 -15.51 -6.14 14.14
C GLY A 35 -14.08 -5.70 14.43
N TRP A 36 -13.17 -6.69 14.52
CA TRP A 36 -11.75 -6.45 14.75
C TRP A 36 -11.13 -5.57 13.64
N ARG A 37 -10.53 -4.43 14.02
CA ARG A 37 -9.87 -3.48 13.13
C ARG A 37 -8.41 -3.87 12.90
N ILE A 38 -7.89 -3.61 11.71
CA ILE A 38 -6.49 -3.89 11.38
C ILE A 38 -5.61 -2.84 12.07
N LYS A 39 -4.58 -3.31 12.78
CA LYS A 39 -3.58 -2.42 13.41
C LYS A 39 -2.94 -1.54 12.34
N GLU A 40 -2.79 -0.25 12.62
CA GLU A 40 -2.22 0.70 11.66
C GLU A 40 -0.82 0.28 11.21
N LYS A 41 -0.02 -0.27 12.12
CA LYS A 41 1.31 -0.83 11.83
C LYS A 41 1.29 -1.85 10.70
N ASN A 42 0.27 -2.72 10.63
CA ASN A 42 0.18 -3.73 9.57
C ASN A 42 -0.14 -3.10 8.21
N LEU A 43 -0.97 -2.05 8.18
CA LEU A 43 -1.27 -1.30 6.95
C LEU A 43 -0.04 -0.53 6.45
N PHE A 44 0.77 0.02 7.37
CA PHE A 44 2.03 0.66 7.01
C PHE A 44 3.10 -0.35 6.59
N LEU A 45 3.11 -1.54 7.19
CA LEU A 45 4.05 -2.59 6.81
C LEU A 45 3.80 -3.07 5.37
N THR A 46 2.55 -3.32 5.00
CA THR A 46 2.22 -3.69 3.61
C THR A 46 2.46 -2.55 2.63
N ALA A 47 2.26 -1.30 3.05
CA ALA A 47 2.65 -0.13 2.26
C ALA A 47 4.17 -0.03 2.06
N LEU A 48 4.97 -0.31 3.09
CA LEU A 48 6.43 -0.30 3.03
C LEU A 48 6.98 -1.38 2.09
N LEU A 49 6.33 -2.55 2.03
CA LEU A 49 6.74 -3.68 1.18
C LEU A 49 6.43 -3.51 -0.33
N GLY A 50 5.83 -2.38 -0.76
CA GLY A 50 5.42 -2.21 -2.16
C GLY A 50 3.96 -1.80 -2.34
N GLY A 51 3.14 -1.94 -1.31
CA GLY A 51 1.69 -1.73 -1.38
C GLY A 51 1.25 -0.27 -1.15
N ALA A 52 2.17 0.70 -1.13
CA ALA A 52 1.83 2.08 -0.74
C ALA A 52 0.76 2.71 -1.64
N ILE A 53 0.80 2.43 -2.95
CA ILE A 53 -0.14 2.96 -3.93
C ILE A 53 -1.55 2.37 -3.70
N GLY A 54 -1.65 1.07 -3.48
CA GLY A 54 -2.89 0.35 -3.21
C GLY A 54 -3.50 0.75 -1.87
N ALA A 55 -2.68 0.89 -0.82
CA ALA A 55 -3.11 1.41 0.48
C ALA A 55 -3.66 2.84 0.37
N TYR A 56 -2.98 3.73 -0.36
CA TYR A 56 -3.41 5.11 -0.58
C TYR A 56 -4.67 5.21 -1.45
N GLY A 57 -4.74 4.39 -2.51
CA GLY A 57 -5.92 4.25 -3.36
C GLY A 57 -7.13 3.78 -2.55
N GLY A 58 -6.95 2.75 -1.72
CA GLY A 58 -7.98 2.26 -0.81
C GLY A 58 -8.41 3.33 0.20
N MET A 59 -7.45 4.06 0.77
CA MET A 59 -7.72 5.13 1.74
C MET A 59 -8.64 6.20 1.12
N LYS A 60 -8.32 6.66 -0.10
CA LYS A 60 -9.13 7.64 -0.83
C LYS A 60 -10.48 7.08 -1.26
N PHE A 61 -10.51 5.87 -1.82
CA PHE A 61 -11.73 5.25 -2.35
C PHE A 61 -12.76 5.00 -1.25
N PHE A 62 -12.34 4.41 -0.13
CA PHE A 62 -13.24 4.13 1.00
C PHE A 62 -13.43 5.33 1.93
N ARG A 63 -12.76 6.46 1.65
CA ARG A 63 -12.67 7.65 2.50
C ARG A 63 -12.44 7.26 3.96
N HIS A 64 -11.53 6.31 4.15
CA HIS A 64 -11.24 5.69 5.44
C HIS A 64 -9.88 6.16 5.90
N LYS A 65 -9.76 6.62 7.14
CA LYS A 65 -8.51 7.16 7.72
C LYS A 65 -7.87 8.36 6.97
N THR A 66 -8.64 9.08 6.14
CA THR A 66 -8.16 10.26 5.40
C THR A 66 -7.81 11.46 6.29
N ARG A 67 -8.36 11.53 7.51
CA ARG A 67 -8.06 12.58 8.50
C ARG A 67 -6.94 12.20 9.48
N HIS A 68 -6.42 10.97 9.44
CA HIS A 68 -5.31 10.57 10.29
C HIS A 68 -4.00 11.10 9.70
N ASN A 69 -3.31 11.98 10.44
CA ASN A 69 -2.06 12.59 10.00
C ASN A 69 -1.02 11.55 9.55
N SER A 70 -0.93 10.42 10.27
CA SER A 70 -0.05 9.30 9.91
C SER A 70 -0.34 8.79 8.50
N PHE A 71 -1.61 8.59 8.14
CA PHE A 71 -1.99 8.08 6.81
C PHE A 71 -1.92 9.17 5.74
N LYS A 72 -2.31 10.39 6.08
CA LYS A 72 -2.30 11.54 5.16
C LYS A 72 -0.88 11.85 4.66
N TYR A 73 0.12 11.83 5.54
CA TYR A 73 1.50 12.15 5.17
C TYR A 73 2.35 10.89 4.96
N GLY A 74 2.18 9.86 5.78
CA GLY A 74 2.98 8.65 5.72
C GLY A 74 2.79 7.85 4.43
N LEU A 75 1.56 7.71 3.91
CA LEU A 75 1.33 6.97 2.66
C LEU A 75 1.95 7.67 1.43
N PRO A 76 1.77 8.99 1.21
CA PRO A 76 2.49 9.69 0.13
C PRO A 76 4.01 9.59 0.24
N ILE A 77 4.58 9.70 1.44
CA ILE A 77 6.03 9.54 1.64
C ILE A 77 6.47 8.14 1.23
N LEU A 78 5.72 7.11 1.62
CA LEU A 78 6.01 5.73 1.22
C LEU A 78 5.86 5.52 -0.29
N ILE A 79 4.92 6.17 -0.95
CA ILE A 79 4.80 6.11 -2.42
C ILE A 79 6.06 6.67 -3.07
N VAL A 80 6.53 7.85 -2.63
CA VAL A 80 7.75 8.46 -3.17
C VAL A 80 8.96 7.56 -2.94
N LEU A 81 9.07 6.96 -1.75
CA LEU A 81 10.16 6.04 -1.43
C LEU A 81 10.12 4.77 -2.30
N ASN A 82 8.95 4.19 -2.52
CA ASN A 82 8.77 3.02 -3.40
C ASN A 82 9.15 3.34 -4.86
N ILE A 83 8.69 4.49 -5.38
CA ILE A 83 9.03 4.94 -6.74
C ILE A 83 10.54 5.16 -6.86
N GLY A 84 11.17 5.80 -5.87
CA GLY A 84 12.62 6.02 -5.84
C GLY A 84 13.40 4.72 -5.86
N CYS A 85 13.02 3.74 -5.03
CA CYS A 85 13.64 2.41 -5.03
C CYS A 85 13.50 1.70 -6.38
N ILE A 86 12.31 1.74 -6.99
CA ILE A 86 12.06 1.14 -8.31
C ILE A 86 12.90 1.83 -9.38
N ALA A 87 12.98 3.16 -9.37
CA ALA A 87 13.77 3.93 -10.34
C ALA A 87 15.26 3.61 -10.26
N ILE A 88 15.82 3.46 -9.04
CA ILE A 88 17.22 3.08 -8.84
C ILE A 88 17.49 1.64 -9.31
N LEU A 89 16.54 0.73 -9.10
CA LEU A 89 16.65 -0.67 -9.51
C LEU A 89 16.53 -0.86 -11.03
N LEU A 90 15.74 -0.03 -11.72
CA LEU A 90 15.57 -0.09 -13.17
C LEU A 90 16.60 0.76 -13.95
N GLY A 91 17.21 1.74 -13.29
CA GLY A 91 18.19 2.65 -13.91
C GLY A 91 19.65 2.22 -13.78
N ASN A 92 19.94 1.12 -13.04
CA ASN A 92 21.24 0.44 -13.03
C ASN A 92 21.25 -0.72 -14.02
#